data_AF-A0AAW3FF81-F1
#
_entry.id   AF-A0AAW3FF81-F1
#
_cell.length_a   1.000
_cell.length_b   1.000
_cell.length_c   1.000
_cell.angle_alpha   90.00
_cell.angle_beta   90.00
_cell.angle_gamma   90.00
#
_symmetry.space_group_name_H-M   'P 1'
#
loop_
_entity.id
_entity.type
_entity.pdbx_description
1 polymer ?
#
loop_
_entity_poly.entity_id
_entity_poly.type
_entity_poly.pdbx_seq_one_letter_code
_entity_poly.pdbx_strand_id
1 'polypeptide(L)'
;MKKVLFALMCLFPLALFADGVELPNAPKCWTVPAVFTADEEVTFYYDMTDVGFQEGVDLYLWAWQPTEPDAGHGGNSSDFAKLEYLGNNIYKKTMVPTEYFHCDVAKFEDANWPGFWQRLKTKDGSMWSGVFAAPDSRSEFEAFKKSGAGIQFFSGKKSTGFTEKFALDDPLTVLFNPDVYKLGGKTMTELAKDADFVTFGVHSGLNDWTVLQTLDVWRPAVLAKAGLKKLSNGLYAWNIGIPSEYYASNPQDPGQPDKPTILADPDKKAAFVLENMTYNVIKVIKDAAGANQWGVNTGDQTQKAGQAVPYPDPMFSVFPTRVSTKDILTLTRQYNGRTDGDLTYTIVAGSKTITGTMPGVRDKRETTIDLNKELQGVEASELKVTITNARGIKVVESTVPLVIPD
;
A
#
# COMPACT_ATOMS: atom_id res chain seq x y z
N MET A 1 -8.59 20.37 55.41
CA MET A 1 -7.50 21.02 54.66
C MET A 1 -7.31 20.29 53.34
N LYS A 2 -6.99 21.05 52.29
CA LYS A 2 -7.29 20.79 50.88
C LYS A 2 -6.56 19.59 50.25
N LYS A 3 -7.33 18.82 49.47
CA LYS A 3 -6.90 17.93 48.38
C LYS A 3 -6.48 18.81 47.18
N VAL A 4 -5.42 18.46 46.45
CA VAL A 4 -5.33 18.71 45.00
C VAL A 4 -4.53 17.58 44.36
N LEU A 5 -5.22 16.78 43.55
CA LEU A 5 -4.71 15.75 42.65
C LEU A 5 -4.29 16.47 41.35
N PHE A 6 -3.08 16.22 40.86
CA PHE A 6 -2.63 16.70 39.55
C PHE A 6 -3.27 15.81 38.47
N ALA A 7 -4.35 16.29 37.86
CA ALA A 7 -4.86 15.80 36.59
C ALA A 7 -4.88 17.01 35.64
N LEU A 8 -3.82 17.17 34.85
CA LEU A 8 -3.77 18.21 33.83
C LEU A 8 -4.48 17.69 32.57
N MET A 9 -5.80 17.75 32.61
CA MET A 9 -6.63 17.83 31.41
C MET A 9 -6.24 19.09 30.65
N CYS A 10 -5.56 18.95 29.51
CA CYS A 10 -5.53 20.01 28.50
C CYS A 10 -6.90 20.03 27.79
N LEU A 11 -7.91 20.59 28.47
CA LEU A 11 -9.16 21.04 27.87
C LEU A 11 -8.90 22.40 27.21
N PHE A 12 -8.58 22.39 25.92
CA PHE A 12 -8.87 23.55 25.07
C PHE A 12 -10.35 23.50 24.65
N PRO A 13 -11.01 24.67 24.49
CA PRO A 13 -12.46 24.72 24.32
C PRO A 13 -12.88 24.07 23.01
N LEU A 14 -13.61 22.96 23.13
CA LEU A 14 -14.44 22.39 22.08
C LEU A 14 -15.40 23.48 21.60
N ALA A 15 -15.10 24.08 20.45
CA ALA A 15 -16.11 24.78 19.67
C ALA A 15 -17.17 23.74 19.28
N LEU A 16 -18.42 23.99 19.70
CA LEU A 16 -19.61 23.23 19.34
C LEU A 16 -19.79 23.27 17.82
N PHE A 17 -19.35 22.22 17.13
CA PHE A 17 -19.74 21.93 15.75
C PHE A 17 -20.76 20.79 15.79
N ALA A 18 -21.79 20.84 14.93
CA ALA A 18 -22.86 19.84 14.86
C ALA A 18 -22.27 18.41 14.89
N ASP A 19 -22.68 17.61 15.87
CA ASP A 19 -22.11 16.29 16.17
C ASP A 19 -22.30 15.33 14.99
N GLY A 20 -21.28 15.23 14.13
CA GLY A 20 -21.20 14.19 13.11
C GLY A 20 -21.17 12.80 13.75
N VAL A 21 -21.64 11.79 13.03
CA VAL A 21 -21.64 10.41 13.52
C VAL A 21 -20.21 9.88 13.56
N GLU A 22 -19.73 9.53 14.75
CA GLU A 22 -18.46 8.83 14.92
C GLU A 22 -18.64 7.33 14.68
N LEU A 23 -17.91 6.81 13.71
CA LEU A 23 -17.83 5.39 13.43
C LEU A 23 -16.86 4.71 14.42
N PRO A 24 -17.14 3.46 14.81
CA PRO A 24 -16.49 2.84 15.96
C PRO A 24 -15.01 2.48 15.72
N ASN A 25 -14.60 2.34 14.46
CA ASN A 25 -13.30 1.80 14.10
C ASN A 25 -12.39 2.86 13.47
N ALA A 26 -11.09 2.73 13.71
CA ALA A 26 -10.06 3.47 12.99
C ALA A 26 -9.63 2.72 11.73
N PRO A 27 -9.17 3.43 10.68
CA PRO A 27 -8.61 2.78 9.50
C PRO A 27 -7.31 2.05 9.80
N LYS A 28 -7.05 0.98 9.04
CA LYS A 28 -5.72 0.38 8.98
C LYS A 28 -4.86 1.26 8.08
N CYS A 29 -3.72 1.74 8.59
CA CYS A 29 -2.86 2.66 7.88
C CYS A 29 -1.46 2.08 7.65
N TRP A 30 -0.88 2.35 6.47
CA TRP A 30 0.51 2.06 6.14
C TRP A 30 1.08 3.12 5.22
N THR A 31 2.40 3.10 5.03
CA THR A 31 3.12 4.07 4.22
C THR A 31 3.93 3.40 3.13
N VAL A 32 4.14 4.13 2.04
CA VAL A 32 5.13 3.84 1.01
C VAL A 32 5.95 5.13 0.81
N PRO A 33 7.26 5.15 1.07
CA PRO A 33 8.12 4.03 1.53
C PRO A 33 7.72 3.48 2.92
N ALA A 34 8.23 2.28 3.24
CA ALA A 34 7.91 1.57 4.49
C ALA A 34 8.36 2.37 5.73
N VAL A 35 9.52 3.01 5.64
CA VAL A 35 10.03 3.98 6.63
C VAL A 35 10.52 5.26 5.91
N PHE A 36 10.40 6.41 6.57
CA PHE A 36 10.65 7.74 5.99
C PHE A 36 11.01 8.78 7.06
N THR A 37 11.75 9.83 6.68
CA THR A 37 11.88 11.06 7.48
C THR A 37 10.81 12.07 7.03
N ALA A 38 10.40 12.98 7.91
CA ALA A 38 9.24 13.83 7.67
C ALA A 38 9.44 14.91 6.57
N ASP A 39 10.68 15.11 6.13
CA ASP A 39 11.07 15.96 5.00
C ASP A 39 11.10 15.22 3.65
N GLU A 40 10.66 13.97 3.63
CA GLU A 40 10.61 13.12 2.46
C GLU A 40 9.17 12.96 1.94
N GLU A 41 9.03 12.77 0.64
CA GLU A 41 7.75 12.39 0.06
C GLU A 41 7.37 10.98 0.52
N VAL A 42 6.14 10.86 1.02
CA VAL A 42 5.55 9.61 1.49
C VAL A 42 4.08 9.55 1.09
N THR A 43 3.64 8.36 0.71
CA THR A 43 2.22 8.07 0.50
C THR A 43 1.67 7.32 1.70
N PHE A 44 0.68 7.91 2.37
CA PHE A 44 -0.13 7.25 3.38
C PHE A 44 -1.31 6.56 2.69
N TYR A 45 -1.53 5.30 3.04
CA TYR A 45 -2.67 4.51 2.60
C TYR A 45 -3.57 4.21 3.78
N TYR A 46 -4.87 4.17 3.51
CA TYR A 46 -5.92 3.92 4.49
C TYR A 46 -6.86 2.85 3.94
N ASP A 47 -6.95 1.74 4.66
CA ASP A 47 -7.96 0.71 4.42
C ASP A 47 -9.17 0.97 5.31
N MET A 48 -10.28 1.28 4.65
CA MET A 48 -11.55 1.67 5.26
C MET A 48 -12.55 0.53 5.36
N THR A 49 -12.18 -0.70 4.98
CA THR A 49 -13.09 -1.85 4.84
C THR A 49 -13.88 -2.12 6.12
N ASP A 50 -13.23 -2.04 7.28
CA ASP A 50 -13.84 -2.33 8.58
C ASP A 50 -14.33 -1.07 9.31
N VAL A 51 -14.26 0.11 8.68
CA VAL A 51 -14.56 1.39 9.36
C VAL A 51 -16.05 1.70 9.37
N GLY A 52 -16.77 1.32 8.31
CA GLY A 52 -18.23 1.52 8.19
C GLY A 52 -18.65 2.72 7.35
N PHE A 53 -17.74 3.33 6.59
CA PHE A 53 -18.12 4.28 5.53
C PHE A 53 -18.74 3.53 4.34
N GLN A 54 -19.62 4.21 3.61
CA GLN A 54 -20.07 3.73 2.31
C GLN A 54 -18.87 3.66 1.34
N GLU A 55 -18.78 2.57 0.57
CA GLU A 55 -17.74 2.41 -0.42
C GLU A 55 -17.78 3.53 -1.48
N GLY A 56 -16.61 4.08 -1.81
CA GLY A 56 -16.42 5.12 -2.81
C GLY A 56 -16.83 6.54 -2.39
N VAL A 57 -17.22 6.76 -1.14
CA VAL A 57 -17.50 8.12 -0.63
C VAL A 57 -16.23 8.98 -0.60
N ASP A 58 -16.34 10.26 -0.94
CA ASP A 58 -15.22 11.19 -0.82
C ASP A 58 -14.81 11.35 0.66
N LEU A 59 -13.54 11.06 0.95
CA LEU A 59 -12.95 11.17 2.29
C LEU A 59 -11.84 12.22 2.33
N TYR A 60 -11.72 12.85 3.50
CA TYR A 60 -10.81 13.95 3.78
C TYR A 60 -10.01 13.66 5.05
N LEU A 61 -8.73 14.02 5.04
CA LEU A 61 -7.83 13.87 6.16
C LEU A 61 -7.93 15.06 7.11
N TRP A 62 -8.35 14.82 8.34
CA TRP A 62 -8.24 15.80 9.42
C TRP A 62 -7.14 15.38 10.40
N ALA A 63 -6.04 16.12 10.42
CA ALA A 63 -4.90 15.88 11.30
C ALA A 63 -4.68 17.11 12.20
N TRP A 64 -4.14 16.91 13.40
CA TRP A 64 -3.88 18.00 14.36
C TRP A 64 -2.54 17.89 15.07
N GLN A 65 -1.69 16.94 14.66
CA GLN A 65 -0.33 16.77 15.16
C GLN A 65 0.64 16.52 14.00
N PRO A 66 1.81 17.18 13.96
CA PRO A 66 2.34 18.14 14.96
C PRO A 66 1.66 19.53 14.96
N THR A 67 0.92 19.85 13.92
CA THR A 67 0.12 21.08 13.76
C THR A 67 -1.22 20.72 13.11
N GLU A 68 -2.17 21.65 13.04
CA GLU A 68 -3.40 21.47 12.25
C GLU A 68 -3.20 22.11 10.86
N PRO A 69 -3.01 21.30 9.79
CA PRO A 69 -2.65 21.81 8.47
C PRO A 69 -3.82 22.43 7.71
N ASP A 70 -5.05 21.97 7.98
CA ASP A 70 -6.29 22.49 7.37
C ASP A 70 -7.12 23.26 8.42
N ALA A 71 -6.46 24.15 9.17
CA ALA A 71 -7.05 24.83 10.31
C ALA A 71 -8.37 25.56 9.93
N GLY A 72 -9.38 25.44 10.78
CA GLY A 72 -10.71 26.05 10.57
C GLY A 72 -11.65 25.25 9.66
N HIS A 73 -11.21 24.11 9.12
CA HIS A 73 -11.99 23.26 8.21
C HIS A 73 -12.55 22.00 8.90
N GLY A 74 -12.68 22.03 10.22
CA GLY A 74 -13.24 20.95 11.04
C GLY A 74 -14.64 20.50 10.60
N GLY A 75 -15.54 21.44 10.32
CA GLY A 75 -16.91 21.15 9.84
C GLY A 75 -17.10 21.19 8.32
N ASN A 76 -16.06 21.52 7.55
CA ASN A 76 -16.13 21.57 6.09
C ASN A 76 -14.72 21.51 5.49
N SER A 77 -14.31 20.33 5.03
CA SER A 77 -12.96 20.06 4.54
C SER A 77 -12.67 20.80 3.24
N SER A 78 -11.45 21.31 3.10
CA SER A 78 -10.97 21.85 1.84
C SER A 78 -10.47 20.71 0.92
N ASP A 79 -10.34 20.98 -0.39
CA ASP A 79 -9.81 19.98 -1.33
C ASP A 79 -8.32 19.66 -1.08
N PHE A 80 -7.62 20.52 -0.33
CA PHE A 80 -6.26 20.25 0.16
C PHE A 80 -6.20 18.98 1.00
N ALA A 81 -7.23 18.70 1.81
CA ALA A 81 -7.30 17.51 2.66
C ALA A 81 -7.88 16.26 1.94
N LYS A 82 -8.34 16.39 0.69
CA LYS A 82 -9.00 15.30 -0.02
C LYS A 82 -8.06 14.11 -0.25
N LEU A 83 -8.59 12.91 -0.06
CA LEU A 83 -7.92 11.64 -0.36
C LEU A 83 -8.25 11.15 -1.78
N GLU A 84 -7.33 10.41 -2.38
CA GLU A 84 -7.56 9.71 -3.65
C GLU A 84 -8.11 8.30 -3.36
N TYR A 85 -9.27 7.96 -3.92
CA TYR A 85 -9.86 6.63 -3.82
C TYR A 85 -9.29 5.69 -4.89
N LEU A 86 -8.85 4.50 -4.48
CA LEU A 86 -8.20 3.51 -5.35
C LEU A 86 -9.08 2.29 -5.66
N GLY A 87 -10.31 2.24 -5.15
CA GLY A 87 -11.14 1.03 -5.17
C GLY A 87 -10.96 0.18 -3.91
N ASN A 88 -11.88 -0.79 -3.69
CA ASN A 88 -11.83 -1.76 -2.59
C ASN A 88 -11.67 -1.10 -1.20
N ASN A 89 -12.33 0.04 -0.97
CA ASN A 89 -12.21 0.83 0.26
C ASN A 89 -10.79 1.30 0.62
N ILE A 90 -9.88 1.35 -0.35
CA ILE A 90 -8.53 1.88 -0.15
C ILE A 90 -8.46 3.34 -0.63
N TYR A 91 -7.89 4.19 0.23
CA TYR A 91 -7.64 5.59 -0.05
C TYR A 91 -6.16 5.90 0.15
N LYS A 92 -5.64 6.93 -0.53
CA LYS A 92 -4.27 7.40 -0.31
C LYS A 92 -4.14 8.92 -0.25
N LYS A 93 -3.03 9.37 0.35
CA LYS A 93 -2.53 10.75 0.29
C LYS A 93 -1.01 10.74 0.17
N THR A 94 -0.48 11.30 -0.91
CA THR A 94 0.95 11.57 -1.05
C THR A 94 1.24 12.98 -0.55
N MET A 95 2.28 13.14 0.26
CA MET A 95 2.70 14.42 0.81
C MET A 95 4.18 14.39 1.22
N VAL A 96 4.78 15.57 1.33
CA VAL A 96 5.95 15.79 2.19
C VAL A 96 5.44 16.30 3.54
N PRO A 97 5.59 15.57 4.65
CA PRO A 97 4.97 15.95 5.93
C PRO A 97 5.34 17.35 6.43
N THR A 98 6.60 17.78 6.31
CA THR A 98 7.00 19.16 6.67
C THR A 98 6.25 20.23 5.88
N GLU A 99 6.01 19.98 4.60
CA GLU A 99 5.24 20.88 3.73
C GLU A 99 3.75 20.84 4.07
N TYR A 100 3.19 19.64 4.30
CA TYR A 100 1.77 19.45 4.60
C TYR A 100 1.39 20.08 5.95
N PHE A 101 2.20 19.87 7.00
CA PHE A 101 1.98 20.41 8.34
C PHE A 101 2.57 21.81 8.55
N HIS A 102 3.19 22.40 7.52
CA HIS A 102 3.76 23.75 7.56
C HIS A 102 4.72 23.96 8.75
N CYS A 103 5.56 22.97 9.03
CA CYS A 103 6.51 23.03 10.15
C CYS A 103 7.83 22.33 9.84
N ASP A 104 8.87 22.71 10.57
CA ASP A 104 10.20 22.15 10.42
C ASP A 104 10.27 20.67 10.82
N VAL A 105 11.20 19.93 10.20
CA VAL A 105 11.45 18.50 10.45
C VAL A 105 11.69 18.19 11.94
N ALA A 106 12.30 19.13 12.68
CA ALA A 106 12.58 18.98 14.11
C ALA A 106 11.32 18.73 14.97
N LYS A 107 10.13 19.18 14.52
CA LYS A 107 8.86 18.88 15.21
C LYS A 107 8.49 17.41 15.16
N PHE A 108 8.85 16.74 14.06
CA PHE A 108 8.61 15.31 13.87
C PHE A 108 9.71 14.45 14.50
N GLU A 109 10.85 15.03 14.86
CA GLU A 109 11.97 14.34 15.50
C GLU A 109 11.95 14.48 17.03
N ASP A 110 11.12 15.38 17.58
CA ASP A 110 10.94 15.54 19.02
C ASP A 110 10.51 14.20 19.66
N ALA A 111 11.26 13.76 20.66
CA ALA A 111 10.97 12.53 21.40
C ALA A 111 9.60 12.57 22.10
N ASN A 112 9.07 13.76 22.38
CA ASN A 112 7.76 13.96 23.01
C ASN A 112 6.63 14.14 21.99
N TRP A 113 6.92 14.22 20.69
CA TRP A 113 5.87 14.33 19.68
C TRP A 113 5.04 13.04 19.66
N PRO A 114 3.70 13.10 19.84
CA PRO A 114 2.88 11.92 20.06
C PRO A 114 2.54 11.15 18.77
N GLY A 115 3.10 11.54 17.62
CA GLY A 115 2.84 10.95 16.30
C GLY A 115 1.77 11.71 15.51
N PHE A 116 1.44 11.19 14.33
CA PHE A 116 0.49 11.78 13.39
C PHE A 116 -0.96 11.53 13.81
N TRP A 117 -1.46 12.25 14.82
CA TRP A 117 -2.85 12.12 15.26
C TRP A 117 -3.84 12.74 14.27
N GLN A 118 -4.82 11.93 13.88
CA GLN A 118 -5.73 12.24 12.79
C GLN A 118 -7.04 11.43 12.84
N ARG A 119 -8.00 11.84 11.99
CA ARG A 119 -9.24 11.15 11.61
C ARG A 119 -9.46 11.28 10.11
N LEU A 120 -10.26 10.38 9.54
CA LEU A 120 -10.84 10.58 8.21
C LEU A 120 -12.31 10.93 8.36
N LYS A 121 -12.83 11.76 7.46
CA LYS A 121 -14.20 12.26 7.52
C LYS A 121 -14.79 12.54 6.14
N THR A 122 -16.11 12.61 6.06
CA THR A 122 -16.79 13.17 4.88
C THR A 122 -16.52 14.67 4.78
N LYS A 123 -16.72 15.25 3.59
CA LYS A 123 -16.43 16.68 3.33
C LYS A 123 -17.09 17.60 4.36
N ASP A 124 -18.37 17.37 4.62
CA ASP A 124 -19.23 18.15 5.51
C ASP A 124 -19.08 17.79 7.01
N GLY A 125 -18.20 16.83 7.34
CA GLY A 125 -18.05 16.37 8.72
C GLY A 125 -19.30 15.66 9.28
N SER A 126 -20.22 15.18 8.44
CA SER A 126 -21.38 14.39 8.89
C SER A 126 -20.99 13.02 9.44
N MET A 127 -19.86 12.45 8.98
CA MET A 127 -19.32 11.18 9.48
C MET A 127 -17.81 11.24 9.71
N TRP A 128 -17.35 10.56 10.76
CA TRP A 128 -15.96 10.54 11.19
C TRP A 128 -15.50 9.11 11.48
N SER A 129 -14.26 8.77 11.13
CA SER A 129 -13.61 7.56 11.63
C SER A 129 -13.27 7.70 13.12
N GLY A 130 -12.95 6.58 13.75
CA GLY A 130 -12.24 6.60 15.04
C GLY A 130 -10.91 7.36 14.95
N VAL A 131 -10.47 7.90 16.09
CA VAL A 131 -9.16 8.59 16.24
C VAL A 131 -8.02 7.58 16.12
N PHE A 132 -6.95 7.96 15.42
CA PHE A 132 -5.74 7.14 15.35
C PHE A 132 -4.48 7.98 15.14
N ALA A 133 -3.33 7.37 15.43
CA ALA A 133 -2.02 7.91 15.05
C ALA A 133 -1.52 7.15 13.80
N ALA A 134 -1.21 7.88 12.72
CA ALA A 134 -0.56 7.29 11.55
C ALA A 134 0.86 6.80 11.89
N PRO A 135 1.38 5.82 11.12
CA PRO A 135 2.77 5.39 11.24
C PRO A 135 3.78 6.55 11.11
N ASP A 136 4.70 6.66 12.06
CA ASP A 136 5.97 7.39 11.92
C ASP A 136 7.16 6.40 11.99
N SER A 137 8.39 6.85 11.73
CA SER A 137 9.57 5.95 11.64
C SER A 137 10.64 6.17 12.71
N ARG A 138 10.39 7.03 13.72
CA ARG A 138 11.42 7.41 14.70
C ARG A 138 11.95 6.22 15.48
N SER A 139 11.05 5.37 15.98
CA SER A 139 11.40 4.19 16.75
C SER A 139 12.28 3.21 15.96
N GLU A 140 11.99 3.06 14.66
CA GLU A 140 12.71 2.19 13.75
C GLU A 140 14.12 2.73 13.49
N PHE A 141 14.27 4.04 13.27
CA PHE A 141 15.57 4.68 13.11
C PHE A 141 16.43 4.57 14.37
N GLU A 142 15.84 4.83 15.54
CA GLU A 142 16.52 4.70 16.83
C GLU A 142 16.97 3.25 17.09
N ALA A 143 16.11 2.28 16.85
CA ALA A 143 16.42 0.86 17.02
C ALA A 143 17.54 0.42 16.05
N PHE A 144 17.46 0.81 14.78
CA PHE A 144 18.47 0.48 13.78
C PHE A 144 19.84 1.07 14.17
N LYS A 145 19.89 2.36 14.52
CA LYS A 145 21.14 3.02 14.95
C LYS A 145 21.76 2.35 16.17
N LYS A 146 20.95 1.92 17.15
CA LYS A 146 21.41 1.23 18.37
C LYS A 146 21.81 -0.22 18.14
N SER A 147 21.30 -0.87 17.09
CA SER A 147 21.60 -2.28 16.80
C SER A 147 23.07 -2.54 16.45
N GLY A 148 23.79 -1.52 15.95
CA GLY A 148 25.14 -1.66 15.41
C GLY A 148 25.20 -2.36 14.04
N ALA A 149 24.05 -2.62 13.40
CA ALA A 149 23.99 -3.15 12.05
C ALA A 149 24.34 -2.06 11.01
N GLY A 150 25.00 -2.47 9.92
CA GLY A 150 25.30 -1.58 8.79
C GLY A 150 24.12 -1.42 7.81
N ILE A 151 23.25 -2.42 7.74
CA ILE A 151 22.11 -2.47 6.79
C ILE A 151 20.91 -3.10 7.49
N GLN A 152 19.70 -2.62 7.17
CA GLN A 152 18.45 -3.24 7.64
C GLN A 152 17.34 -3.11 6.61
N PHE A 153 16.57 -4.19 6.43
CA PHE A 153 15.41 -4.25 5.56
C PHE A 153 14.14 -4.01 6.38
N PHE A 154 13.33 -3.04 5.96
CA PHE A 154 12.01 -2.76 6.52
C PHE A 154 10.95 -3.10 5.48
N SER A 155 10.34 -4.29 5.61
CA SER A 155 9.27 -4.74 4.74
C SER A 155 7.94 -4.87 5.45
N GLY A 156 6.86 -4.53 4.75
CA GLY A 156 5.48 -4.68 5.21
C GLY A 156 4.90 -3.42 5.82
N LYS A 157 3.92 -3.58 6.70
CA LYS A 157 3.17 -2.48 7.33
C LYS A 157 3.54 -2.37 8.80
N LYS A 158 3.75 -1.15 9.30
CA LYS A 158 4.11 -0.92 10.71
C LYS A 158 3.09 -1.52 11.69
N SER A 159 1.81 -1.47 11.35
CA SER A 159 0.71 -2.01 12.18
C SER A 159 0.81 -3.52 12.44
N THR A 160 1.43 -4.28 11.53
CA THR A 160 1.68 -5.72 11.66
C THR A 160 3.11 -6.05 12.10
N GLY A 161 3.94 -5.02 12.30
CA GLY A 161 5.38 -5.13 12.49
C GLY A 161 6.13 -5.29 11.17
N PHE A 162 7.28 -4.62 11.05
CA PHE A 162 8.17 -4.79 9.92
C PHE A 162 8.93 -6.12 10.01
N THR A 163 9.28 -6.67 8.85
CA THR A 163 10.15 -7.84 8.76
C THR A 163 11.30 -7.58 7.80
N GLU A 164 12.41 -8.32 7.98
CA GLU A 164 13.53 -8.32 7.05
C GLU A 164 13.27 -9.19 5.80
N LYS A 165 12.20 -10.00 5.83
CA LYS A 165 11.81 -10.91 4.76
C LYS A 165 10.79 -10.23 3.86
N PHE A 166 11.26 -9.67 2.76
CA PHE A 166 10.42 -8.85 1.89
C PHE A 166 9.48 -9.68 1.00
N ALA A 167 8.33 -9.09 0.66
CA ALA A 167 7.37 -9.66 -0.27
C ALA A 167 7.23 -8.76 -1.51
N LEU A 168 6.68 -9.34 -2.59
CA LEU A 168 6.64 -8.71 -3.90
C LEU A 168 5.73 -7.47 -3.96
N ASP A 169 4.62 -7.48 -3.20
CA ASP A 169 3.59 -6.44 -3.20
C ASP A 169 3.46 -5.71 -1.86
N ASP A 170 4.44 -5.89 -0.96
CA ASP A 170 4.51 -5.16 0.31
C ASP A 170 5.47 -3.98 0.21
N PRO A 171 5.24 -2.89 0.98
CA PRO A 171 6.19 -1.78 1.08
C PRO A 171 7.57 -2.28 1.52
N LEU A 172 8.62 -1.76 0.89
CA LEU A 172 10.01 -2.08 1.18
C LEU A 172 10.90 -0.83 1.15
N THR A 173 11.65 -0.66 2.23
CA THR A 173 12.76 0.30 2.33
C THR A 173 13.96 -0.40 2.94
N VAL A 174 15.15 -0.16 2.37
CA VAL A 174 16.42 -0.65 2.95
C VAL A 174 17.21 0.53 3.47
N LEU A 175 17.57 0.51 4.74
CA LEU A 175 18.40 1.54 5.37
C LEU A 175 19.85 1.09 5.49
N PHE A 176 20.75 2.03 5.32
CA PHE A 176 22.18 1.86 5.51
C PHE A 176 22.68 2.86 6.55
N ASN A 177 23.40 2.36 7.55
CA ASN A 177 24.11 3.19 8.52
C ASN A 177 25.49 3.52 7.95
N PRO A 178 25.76 4.77 7.54
CA PRO A 178 26.96 5.08 6.78
C PRO A 178 28.25 5.02 7.60
N ASP A 179 28.15 5.06 8.92
CA ASP A 179 29.30 4.95 9.82
C ASP A 179 29.71 3.49 10.09
N VAL A 180 28.85 2.53 9.71
CA VAL A 180 29.05 1.09 9.95
C VAL A 180 29.16 0.30 8.65
N TYR A 181 28.30 0.59 7.66
CA TYR A 181 28.29 -0.13 6.38
C TYR A 181 29.53 0.20 5.56
N LYS A 182 30.17 -0.84 5.01
CA LYS A 182 31.46 -0.73 4.32
C LYS A 182 31.39 -1.21 2.88
N LEU A 183 32.08 -0.48 2.00
CA LEU A 183 32.34 -0.86 0.62
C LEU A 183 33.86 -0.88 0.40
N GLY A 184 34.40 -2.01 -0.07
CA GLY A 184 35.85 -2.20 -0.20
C GLY A 184 36.66 -1.83 1.05
N GLY A 185 36.13 -2.15 2.23
CA GLY A 185 36.82 -1.98 3.51
C GLY A 185 36.70 -0.59 4.18
N LYS A 186 36.19 0.43 3.48
CA LYS A 186 35.93 1.77 4.03
C LYS A 186 34.44 1.99 4.29
N THR A 187 34.09 2.77 5.31
CA THR A 187 32.69 3.12 5.59
C THR A 187 32.13 4.07 4.54
N MET A 188 30.81 4.12 4.39
CA MET A 188 30.18 5.09 3.48
C MET A 188 30.52 6.54 3.87
N THR A 189 30.60 6.85 5.17
CA THR A 189 31.01 8.18 5.66
C THR A 189 32.44 8.54 5.25
N GLU A 190 33.36 7.57 5.22
CA GLU A 190 34.72 7.80 4.72
C GLU A 190 34.72 8.01 3.20
N LEU A 191 34.00 7.17 2.45
CA LEU A 191 33.94 7.21 0.99
C LEU A 191 33.26 8.48 0.46
N ALA A 192 32.28 9.02 1.18
CA ALA A 192 31.60 10.25 0.82
C ALA A 192 32.49 11.51 0.90
N LYS A 193 33.71 11.39 1.47
CA LYS A 193 34.71 12.47 1.54
C LYS A 193 35.71 12.44 0.39
N ASP A 194 35.72 11.37 -0.41
CA ASP A 194 36.62 11.28 -1.55
C ASP A 194 36.28 12.37 -2.59
N ALA A 195 37.30 12.99 -3.19
CA ALA A 195 37.12 14.13 -4.10
C ALA A 195 36.34 13.78 -5.38
N ASP A 196 36.31 12.51 -5.76
CA ASP A 196 35.61 11.97 -6.93
C ASP A 196 34.18 11.51 -6.60
N PHE A 197 33.74 11.57 -5.34
CA PHE A 197 32.44 11.05 -4.91
C PHE A 197 31.27 11.82 -5.53
N VAL A 198 30.31 11.06 -6.08
CA VAL A 198 29.04 11.60 -6.59
C VAL A 198 27.89 11.25 -5.66
N THR A 199 27.65 9.95 -5.47
CA THR A 199 26.59 9.40 -4.62
C THR A 199 26.84 7.90 -4.39
N PHE A 200 25.95 7.24 -3.66
CA PHE A 200 25.85 5.79 -3.64
C PHE A 200 24.63 5.35 -4.47
N GLY A 201 24.68 4.15 -5.04
CA GLY A 201 23.54 3.54 -5.72
C GLY A 201 23.55 2.02 -5.58
N VAL A 202 22.47 1.39 -6.02
CA VAL A 202 22.30 -0.06 -5.94
C VAL A 202 22.00 -0.64 -7.31
N HIS A 203 22.87 -1.52 -7.77
CA HIS A 203 22.54 -2.44 -8.85
C HIS A 203 21.84 -3.66 -8.24
N SER A 204 20.65 -4.03 -8.73
CA SER A 204 19.85 -5.06 -8.07
C SER A 204 19.04 -5.91 -9.04
N GLY A 205 18.58 -7.07 -8.59
CA GLY A 205 17.63 -7.88 -9.33
C GLY A 205 16.92 -8.89 -8.44
N LEU A 206 15.73 -9.32 -8.88
CA LEU A 206 14.96 -10.36 -8.21
C LEU A 206 15.30 -11.73 -8.80
N ASN A 207 15.30 -12.75 -7.94
CA ASN A 207 15.61 -14.15 -8.26
C ASN A 207 16.90 -14.28 -9.07
N ASP A 208 18.03 -13.94 -8.45
CA ASP A 208 19.35 -14.08 -9.05
C ASP A 208 19.47 -13.39 -10.42
N TRP A 209 19.07 -12.11 -10.46
CA TRP A 209 19.13 -11.23 -11.64
C TRP A 209 18.09 -11.51 -12.74
N THR A 210 17.13 -12.42 -12.51
CA THR A 210 16.03 -12.71 -13.46
C THR A 210 15.23 -11.45 -13.82
N VAL A 211 14.93 -10.60 -12.82
CA VAL A 211 14.32 -9.29 -13.03
C VAL A 211 15.30 -8.21 -12.62
N LEU A 212 15.99 -7.63 -13.59
CA LEU A 212 17.09 -6.70 -13.36
C LEU A 212 16.61 -5.26 -13.16
N GLN A 213 17.19 -4.57 -12.18
CA GLN A 213 17.22 -3.11 -12.09
C GLN A 213 18.68 -2.64 -12.23
N THR A 214 19.01 -2.05 -13.39
CA THR A 214 20.38 -1.60 -13.66
C THR A 214 20.72 -0.31 -12.90
N LEU A 215 22.01 -0.14 -12.59
CA LEU A 215 22.58 1.12 -12.12
C LEU A 215 23.49 1.68 -13.23
N ASP A 216 22.90 2.04 -14.36
CA ASP A 216 23.62 2.69 -15.47
C ASP A 216 23.92 4.15 -15.08
N VAL A 217 25.02 4.37 -14.34
CA VAL A 217 25.32 5.65 -13.66
C VAL A 217 25.50 6.85 -14.61
N TRP A 218 25.75 6.60 -15.89
CA TRP A 218 25.81 7.61 -16.94
C TRP A 218 24.42 8.11 -17.39
N ARG A 219 23.34 7.44 -16.98
CA ARG A 219 21.95 7.82 -17.26
C ARG A 219 21.33 8.49 -16.02
N PRO A 220 21.00 9.79 -16.08
CA PRO A 220 20.45 10.51 -14.92
C PRO A 220 19.17 9.90 -14.35
N ALA A 221 18.26 9.43 -15.21
CA ALA A 221 17.00 8.82 -14.76
C ALA A 221 17.23 7.49 -14.02
N VAL A 222 18.22 6.71 -14.44
CA VAL A 222 18.60 5.47 -13.75
C VAL A 222 19.24 5.78 -12.40
N LEU A 223 20.13 6.78 -12.34
CA LEU A 223 20.74 7.22 -11.08
C LEU A 223 19.70 7.81 -10.10
N ALA A 224 18.67 8.50 -10.60
CA ALA A 224 17.58 9.00 -9.76
C ALA A 224 16.75 7.86 -9.15
N LYS A 225 16.51 6.77 -9.90
CA LYS A 225 15.73 5.62 -9.44
C LYS A 225 16.51 4.65 -8.55
N ALA A 226 17.76 4.38 -8.89
CA ALA A 226 18.60 3.37 -8.24
C ALA A 226 19.66 3.98 -7.29
N GLY A 227 19.72 5.30 -7.19
CA GLY A 227 20.55 6.01 -6.23
C GLY A 227 20.02 5.88 -4.80
N LEU A 228 20.94 5.82 -3.84
CA LEU A 228 20.59 5.93 -2.43
C LEU A 228 20.31 7.38 -2.09
N LYS A 229 19.23 7.61 -1.33
CA LYS A 229 18.90 8.93 -0.80
C LYS A 229 19.48 9.11 0.60
N LYS A 230 20.21 10.20 0.83
CA LYS A 230 20.65 10.57 2.17
C LYS A 230 19.49 11.25 2.91
N LEU A 231 19.06 10.68 4.02
CA LEU A 231 17.98 11.20 4.85
C LEU A 231 18.49 12.29 5.81
N SER A 232 17.60 13.17 6.26
CA SER A 232 17.89 14.22 7.25
C SER A 232 18.47 13.67 8.56
N ASN A 233 18.06 12.47 8.95
CA ASN A 233 18.56 11.78 10.13
C ASN A 233 19.97 11.18 9.98
N GLY A 234 20.64 11.37 8.84
CA GLY A 234 22.00 10.94 8.53
C GLY A 234 22.13 9.54 7.92
N LEU A 235 21.06 8.73 7.88
CA LEU A 235 21.06 7.42 7.23
C LEU A 235 20.95 7.54 5.70
N TYR A 236 21.28 6.47 4.98
CA TYR A 236 20.96 6.35 3.56
C TYR A 236 19.81 5.37 3.36
N ALA A 237 18.89 5.68 2.46
CA ALA A 237 17.75 4.86 2.12
C ALA A 237 17.79 4.43 0.66
N TRP A 238 17.61 3.13 0.44
CA TRP A 238 17.15 2.59 -0.83
C TRP A 238 15.64 2.44 -0.75
N ASN A 239 14.94 3.41 -1.31
CA ASN A 239 13.48 3.43 -1.35
C ASN A 239 13.00 2.62 -2.55
N ILE A 240 12.68 1.35 -2.30
CA ILE A 240 12.11 0.46 -3.32
C ILE A 240 10.60 0.76 -3.46
N GLY A 241 9.93 1.16 -2.38
CA GLY A 241 8.50 1.41 -2.41
C GLY A 241 7.77 0.07 -2.49
N ILE A 242 7.12 -0.26 -3.61
CA ILE A 242 6.57 -1.59 -3.86
C ILE A 242 7.50 -2.34 -4.83
N PRO A 243 8.11 -3.49 -4.44
CA PRO A 243 9.05 -4.20 -5.31
C PRO A 243 8.47 -4.55 -6.68
N SER A 244 7.22 -5.00 -6.78
CA SER A 244 6.61 -5.31 -8.06
C SER A 244 6.50 -4.13 -9.02
N GLU A 245 6.34 -2.92 -8.49
CA GLU A 245 6.29 -1.69 -9.26
C GLU A 245 7.70 -1.17 -9.58
N TYR A 246 8.59 -1.18 -8.59
CA TYR A 246 9.98 -0.77 -8.75
C TYR A 246 10.70 -1.58 -9.82
N TYR A 247 10.55 -2.90 -9.80
CA TYR A 247 11.18 -3.80 -10.76
C TYR A 247 10.35 -4.00 -12.04
N ALA A 248 9.20 -3.31 -12.22
CA ALA A 248 8.39 -3.41 -13.44
C ALA A 248 9.07 -2.81 -14.67
N SER A 249 9.98 -1.86 -14.50
CA SER A 249 10.63 -1.17 -15.60
C SER A 249 12.05 -0.72 -15.28
N ASN A 250 12.86 -0.41 -16.30
CA ASN A 250 14.15 0.26 -16.17
C ASN A 250 14.13 1.57 -16.95
N PRO A 251 14.49 2.72 -16.33
CA PRO A 251 14.61 3.98 -17.04
C PRO A 251 15.57 3.88 -18.24
N GLN A 252 15.24 4.59 -19.32
CA GLN A 252 16.04 4.66 -20.54
C GLN A 252 16.58 6.07 -20.78
N ASP A 253 17.24 6.27 -21.92
CA ASP A 253 17.73 7.59 -22.32
C ASP A 253 16.57 8.60 -22.49
N PRO A 254 16.82 9.91 -22.30
CA PRO A 254 15.78 10.93 -22.43
C PRO A 254 15.00 10.81 -23.75
N GLY A 255 13.67 10.80 -23.64
CA GLY A 255 12.76 10.65 -24.79
C GLY A 255 12.45 9.20 -25.18
N GLN A 256 13.05 8.20 -24.53
CA GLN A 256 12.66 6.80 -24.65
C GLN A 256 11.72 6.41 -23.51
N PRO A 257 10.70 5.57 -23.76
CA PRO A 257 9.90 5.00 -22.69
C PRO A 257 10.77 4.07 -21.83
N ASP A 258 10.41 3.93 -20.56
CA ASP A 258 11.03 2.96 -19.69
C ASP A 258 10.93 1.55 -20.28
N LYS A 259 12.01 0.78 -20.16
CA LYS A 259 12.07 -0.60 -20.65
C LYS A 259 11.32 -1.51 -19.67
N PRO A 260 10.19 -2.13 -20.07
CA PRO A 260 9.45 -3.00 -19.18
C PRO A 260 10.22 -4.29 -18.88
N THR A 261 9.98 -4.87 -17.71
CA THR A 261 10.41 -6.22 -17.34
C THR A 261 9.21 -7.19 -17.40
N ILE A 262 9.39 -8.44 -16.97
CA ILE A 262 8.28 -9.38 -16.84
C ILE A 262 7.24 -8.93 -15.80
N LEU A 263 7.59 -8.04 -14.86
CA LEU A 263 6.64 -7.57 -13.83
C LEU A 263 5.72 -6.45 -14.31
N ALA A 264 5.99 -5.85 -15.48
CA ALA A 264 5.07 -4.90 -16.11
C ALA A 264 3.81 -5.57 -16.68
N ASP A 265 3.89 -6.89 -16.96
CA ASP A 265 2.78 -7.69 -17.45
C ASP A 265 2.00 -8.26 -16.26
N PRO A 266 0.70 -7.93 -16.07
CA PRO A 266 -0.09 -8.39 -14.92
C PRO A 266 -0.15 -9.93 -14.79
N ASP A 267 -0.20 -10.63 -15.92
CA ASP A 267 -0.25 -12.08 -16.01
C ASP A 267 1.13 -12.73 -15.84
N LYS A 268 2.22 -11.98 -15.89
CA LYS A 268 3.53 -12.50 -15.48
C LYS A 268 3.86 -12.11 -14.05
N LYS A 269 3.56 -10.86 -13.65
CA LYS A 269 3.69 -10.37 -12.28
C LYS A 269 3.04 -11.32 -11.29
N ALA A 270 1.77 -11.66 -11.50
CA ALA A 270 1.06 -12.50 -10.56
C ALA A 270 1.57 -13.98 -10.54
N ALA A 271 2.46 -14.38 -11.47
CA ALA A 271 3.06 -15.73 -11.61
C ALA A 271 4.46 -15.76 -11.07
N PHE A 272 5.02 -14.59 -10.85
CA PHE A 272 6.34 -14.45 -10.37
C PHE A 272 6.41 -14.97 -8.93
N VAL A 273 7.11 -16.09 -8.77
CA VAL A 273 7.41 -16.64 -7.46
C VAL A 273 8.69 -15.98 -6.99
N LEU A 274 8.57 -15.05 -6.05
CA LEU A 274 9.72 -14.35 -5.49
C LEU A 274 10.47 -15.28 -4.52
N GLU A 275 11.78 -15.39 -4.70
CA GLU A 275 12.68 -16.23 -3.89
C GLU A 275 13.74 -15.38 -3.17
N ASN A 276 14.36 -14.43 -3.88
CA ASN A 276 15.42 -13.59 -3.34
C ASN A 276 15.54 -12.25 -4.08
N MET A 277 16.33 -11.36 -3.50
CA MET A 277 16.86 -10.17 -4.15
C MET A 277 18.39 -10.22 -4.07
N THR A 278 19.03 -10.10 -5.22
CA THR A 278 20.48 -9.92 -5.32
C THR A 278 20.76 -8.44 -5.54
N TYR A 279 21.74 -7.90 -4.83
CA TYR A 279 22.08 -6.48 -4.91
C TYR A 279 23.57 -6.23 -4.71
N ASN A 280 24.05 -5.13 -5.30
CA ASN A 280 25.41 -4.64 -5.16
C ASN A 280 25.35 -3.13 -4.90
N VAL A 281 25.83 -2.70 -3.73
CA VAL A 281 25.91 -1.29 -3.37
C VAL A 281 27.21 -0.71 -3.91
N ILE A 282 27.12 0.39 -4.64
CA ILE A 282 28.21 0.94 -5.44
C ILE A 282 28.41 2.41 -5.06
N LYS A 283 29.67 2.80 -4.79
CA LYS A 283 30.08 4.20 -4.79
C LYS A 283 30.11 4.68 -6.24
N VAL A 284 29.33 5.70 -6.58
CA VAL A 284 29.38 6.36 -7.88
C VAL A 284 30.43 7.46 -7.83
N ILE A 285 31.33 7.47 -8.81
CA ILE A 285 32.44 8.43 -8.89
C ILE A 285 32.44 9.21 -10.20
N LYS A 286 33.13 10.35 -10.22
CA LYS A 286 33.54 11.02 -11.45
C LYS A 286 34.88 10.46 -11.93
N ASP A 287 34.93 10.04 -13.20
CA ASP A 287 36.21 9.73 -13.84
C ASP A 287 36.96 11.01 -14.25
N ALA A 288 38.19 10.84 -14.78
CA ALA A 288 39.03 11.95 -15.21
C ALA A 288 38.42 12.80 -16.35
N ALA A 289 37.44 12.25 -17.09
CA ALA A 289 36.70 12.97 -18.13
C ALA A 289 35.42 13.63 -17.58
N GLY A 290 35.13 13.48 -16.29
CA GLY A 290 33.94 14.03 -15.63
C GLY A 290 32.67 13.19 -15.84
N ALA A 291 32.77 11.98 -16.40
CA ALA A 291 31.64 11.07 -16.54
C ALA A 291 31.45 10.25 -15.26
N ASN A 292 30.20 9.85 -14.99
CA ASN A 292 29.90 9.00 -13.84
C ASN A 292 30.36 7.56 -14.15
N GLN A 293 31.03 6.92 -13.19
CA GLN A 293 31.45 5.52 -13.27
C GLN A 293 31.14 4.77 -11.98
N TRP A 294 31.13 3.44 -12.06
CA TRP A 294 31.13 2.59 -10.88
C TRP A 294 32.50 2.65 -10.23
N GLY A 295 32.52 2.97 -8.94
CA GLY A 295 33.69 2.89 -8.09
C GLY A 295 33.70 1.61 -7.27
N VAL A 296 34.26 1.73 -6.06
CA VAL A 296 34.27 0.63 -5.08
C VAL A 296 32.85 0.16 -4.75
N ASN A 297 32.68 -1.15 -4.59
CA ASN A 297 31.38 -1.77 -4.37
C ASN A 297 31.45 -2.94 -3.38
N THR A 298 30.30 -3.48 -3.02
CA THR A 298 30.19 -4.57 -2.04
C THR A 298 30.41 -5.96 -2.65
N GLY A 299 30.40 -6.07 -3.98
CA GLY A 299 30.09 -7.31 -4.66
C GLY A 299 28.64 -7.74 -4.43
N ASP A 300 28.28 -8.86 -5.04
CA ASP A 300 26.91 -9.39 -4.97
C ASP A 300 26.56 -9.83 -3.54
N GLN A 301 25.45 -9.29 -3.05
CA GLN A 301 24.81 -9.65 -1.79
C GLN A 301 23.45 -10.24 -2.10
N THR A 302 22.94 -11.11 -1.22
CA THR A 302 21.62 -11.74 -1.41
C THR A 302 20.77 -11.59 -0.16
N GLN A 303 19.54 -11.12 -0.33
CA GLN A 303 18.50 -11.12 0.69
C GLN A 303 17.41 -12.12 0.31
N LYS A 304 17.06 -13.03 1.24
CA LYS A 304 15.97 -13.98 1.02
C LYS A 304 14.61 -13.26 1.13
N ALA A 305 13.70 -13.61 0.24
CA ALA A 305 12.32 -13.15 0.32
C ALA A 305 11.55 -13.84 1.47
N GLY A 306 10.45 -13.21 1.88
CA GLY A 306 9.43 -13.86 2.68
C GLY A 306 8.72 -14.96 1.90
N GLN A 307 8.11 -15.90 2.61
CA GLN A 307 7.18 -16.80 1.95
C GLN A 307 5.97 -15.98 1.50
N ALA A 308 5.56 -16.14 0.25
CA ALA A 308 4.33 -15.53 -0.23
C ALA A 308 3.17 -15.95 0.70
N VAL A 309 2.42 -14.98 1.21
CA VAL A 309 1.16 -15.29 1.90
C VAL A 309 0.29 -16.03 0.89
N PRO A 310 -0.21 -17.24 1.22
CA PRO A 310 -1.08 -17.97 0.32
C PRO A 310 -2.25 -17.07 -0.09
N TYR A 311 -2.50 -16.96 -1.39
CA TYR A 311 -3.70 -16.27 -1.86
C TYR A 311 -4.93 -16.97 -1.24
N PRO A 312 -5.90 -16.23 -0.69
CA PRO A 312 -7.03 -16.87 0.01
C PRO A 312 -7.79 -17.83 -0.90
N ASP A 313 -8.40 -18.85 -0.30
CA ASP A 313 -9.23 -19.79 -1.07
C ASP A 313 -10.44 -19.07 -1.68
N PRO A 314 -10.86 -19.43 -2.91
CA PRO A 314 -12.03 -18.83 -3.55
C PRO A 314 -13.28 -18.97 -2.69
N MET A 315 -14.00 -17.87 -2.50
CA MET A 315 -15.26 -17.86 -1.76
C MET A 315 -16.42 -17.48 -2.68
N PHE A 316 -17.58 -18.08 -2.43
CA PHE A 316 -18.82 -17.76 -3.11
C PHE A 316 -19.91 -17.43 -2.09
N SER A 317 -20.64 -16.34 -2.33
CA SER A 317 -21.76 -15.92 -1.50
C SER A 317 -22.93 -15.43 -2.36
N VAL A 318 -24.12 -15.48 -1.75
CA VAL A 318 -25.38 -15.01 -2.34
C VAL A 318 -26.06 -14.05 -1.37
N PHE A 319 -26.65 -12.99 -1.91
CA PHE A 319 -27.45 -12.03 -1.15
C PHE A 319 -28.77 -11.72 -1.88
N PRO A 320 -29.92 -11.70 -1.19
CA PRO A 320 -30.10 -12.07 0.21
C PRO A 320 -29.86 -13.58 0.44
N THR A 321 -29.63 -14.00 1.70
CA THR A 321 -29.42 -15.42 2.04
C THR A 321 -30.72 -16.22 2.11
N ARG A 322 -31.87 -15.52 2.20
CA ARG A 322 -33.20 -16.06 1.99
C ARG A 322 -33.78 -15.34 0.78
N VAL A 323 -34.05 -16.09 -0.28
CA VAL A 323 -34.39 -15.55 -1.60
C VAL A 323 -35.77 -16.07 -2.00
N SER A 324 -36.64 -15.19 -2.49
CA SER A 324 -37.90 -15.54 -3.15
C SER A 324 -37.81 -15.29 -4.65
N THR A 325 -38.81 -15.75 -5.42
CA THR A 325 -38.89 -15.46 -6.86
C THR A 325 -39.10 -13.97 -7.17
N LYS A 326 -39.35 -13.14 -6.17
CA LYS A 326 -39.60 -11.70 -6.32
C LYS A 326 -38.42 -10.82 -5.90
N ASP A 327 -37.32 -11.43 -5.46
CA ASP A 327 -36.17 -10.69 -4.94
C ASP A 327 -35.15 -10.32 -6.01
N ILE A 328 -34.27 -9.40 -5.64
CA ILE A 328 -33.04 -9.13 -6.37
C ILE A 328 -31.94 -10.00 -5.78
N LEU A 329 -31.34 -10.86 -6.61
CA LEU A 329 -30.27 -11.77 -6.23
C LEU A 329 -28.92 -11.21 -6.66
N THR A 330 -28.01 -11.04 -5.71
CA THR A 330 -26.60 -10.73 -5.96
C THR A 330 -25.76 -11.98 -5.74
N LEU A 331 -24.95 -12.31 -6.74
CA LEU A 331 -23.93 -13.35 -6.68
C LEU A 331 -22.56 -12.69 -6.56
N THR A 332 -21.79 -13.06 -5.55
CA THR A 332 -20.44 -12.54 -5.34
C THR A 332 -19.45 -13.68 -5.27
N ARG A 333 -18.35 -13.57 -6.01
CA ARG A 333 -17.22 -14.50 -5.94
C ARG A 333 -15.93 -13.76 -5.67
N GLN A 334 -15.25 -14.13 -4.59
CA GLN A 334 -14.02 -13.51 -4.12
C GLN A 334 -12.83 -14.46 -4.27
N TYR A 335 -11.64 -13.88 -4.38
CA TYR A 335 -10.36 -14.60 -4.44
C TYR A 335 -10.33 -15.63 -5.57
N ASN A 336 -10.66 -15.20 -6.80
CA ASN A 336 -10.79 -16.10 -7.94
C ASN A 336 -9.44 -16.70 -8.36
N GLY A 337 -9.49 -17.89 -8.94
CA GLY A 337 -8.33 -18.55 -9.51
C GLY A 337 -7.71 -17.65 -10.57
N ARG A 338 -6.39 -17.55 -10.56
CA ARG A 338 -5.69 -16.59 -11.41
C ARG A 338 -5.87 -16.83 -12.91
N THR A 339 -6.10 -18.08 -13.30
CA THR A 339 -6.37 -18.50 -14.68
C THR A 339 -7.86 -18.68 -14.96
N ASP A 340 -8.73 -18.14 -14.09
CA ASP A 340 -10.17 -18.24 -14.29
C ASP A 340 -10.66 -17.30 -15.40
N GLY A 341 -9.94 -16.23 -15.72
CA GLY A 341 -10.37 -15.27 -16.74
C GLY A 341 -11.74 -14.68 -16.39
N ASP A 342 -12.58 -14.46 -17.40
CA ASP A 342 -13.97 -14.02 -17.19
C ASP A 342 -14.85 -15.17 -16.72
N LEU A 343 -15.70 -14.84 -15.75
CA LEU A 343 -16.64 -15.78 -15.17
C LEU A 343 -18.01 -15.61 -15.80
N THR A 344 -18.63 -16.74 -16.14
CA THR A 344 -20.01 -16.80 -16.59
C THR A 344 -20.86 -17.53 -15.57
N TYR A 345 -22.02 -16.99 -15.22
CA TYR A 345 -22.99 -17.65 -14.38
C TYR A 345 -24.10 -18.30 -15.23
N THR A 346 -24.64 -19.40 -14.71
CA THR A 346 -25.85 -20.07 -15.20
C THR A 346 -26.71 -20.40 -13.99
N ILE A 347 -27.97 -19.96 -14.01
CA ILE A 347 -28.96 -20.24 -12.97
C ILE A 347 -30.08 -21.04 -13.62
N VAL A 348 -30.37 -22.22 -13.08
CA VAL A 348 -31.53 -23.03 -13.49
C VAL A 348 -32.58 -22.98 -12.38
N ALA A 349 -33.79 -22.55 -12.72
CA ALA A 349 -34.92 -22.40 -11.82
C ALA A 349 -36.19 -22.94 -12.49
N GLY A 350 -36.66 -24.12 -12.07
CA GLY A 350 -37.77 -24.81 -12.74
C GLY A 350 -37.48 -25.05 -14.22
N SER A 351 -38.31 -24.50 -15.11
CA SER A 351 -38.15 -24.57 -16.57
C SER A 351 -37.27 -23.46 -17.17
N LYS A 352 -36.83 -22.49 -16.36
CA LYS A 352 -36.08 -21.31 -16.81
C LYS A 352 -34.57 -21.50 -16.61
N THR A 353 -33.80 -21.03 -17.58
CA THR A 353 -32.34 -20.88 -17.46
C THR A 353 -31.97 -19.42 -17.70
N ILE A 354 -31.16 -18.86 -16.80
CA ILE A 354 -30.66 -17.48 -16.84
C ILE A 354 -29.14 -17.54 -16.93
N THR A 355 -28.53 -16.77 -17.83
CA THR A 355 -27.07 -16.76 -18.04
C THR A 355 -26.55 -15.33 -18.15
N GLY A 356 -25.32 -15.12 -17.70
CA GLY A 356 -24.62 -13.86 -17.90
C GLY A 356 -23.16 -13.92 -17.47
N THR A 357 -22.50 -12.78 -17.49
CA THR A 357 -21.10 -12.63 -17.05
C THR A 357 -21.04 -11.99 -15.67
N MET A 358 -20.03 -12.34 -14.87
CA MET A 358 -19.73 -11.66 -13.61
C MET A 358 -18.58 -10.66 -13.83
N PRO A 359 -18.88 -9.36 -14.01
CA PRO A 359 -17.84 -8.34 -14.14
C PRO A 359 -17.03 -8.19 -12.83
N GLY A 360 -15.83 -7.64 -12.95
CA GLY A 360 -14.93 -7.39 -11.84
C GLY A 360 -13.51 -7.87 -12.12
N VAL A 361 -12.73 -7.99 -11.06
CA VAL A 361 -11.32 -8.39 -11.11
C VAL A 361 -11.10 -9.70 -10.36
N ARG A 362 -9.87 -10.23 -10.39
CA ARG A 362 -9.52 -11.48 -9.71
C ARG A 362 -10.01 -11.51 -8.25
N ASP A 363 -9.82 -10.42 -7.51
CA ASP A 363 -10.11 -10.39 -6.08
C ASP A 363 -11.62 -10.37 -5.76
N LYS A 364 -12.44 -9.78 -6.63
CA LYS A 364 -13.91 -9.76 -6.49
C LYS A 364 -14.58 -9.63 -7.86
N ARG A 365 -15.51 -10.54 -8.15
CA ARG A 365 -16.47 -10.45 -9.26
C ARG A 365 -17.88 -10.57 -8.73
N GLU A 366 -18.78 -9.75 -9.26
CA GLU A 366 -20.13 -9.61 -8.72
C GLU A 366 -21.14 -9.33 -9.83
N THR A 367 -22.36 -9.84 -9.66
CA THR A 367 -23.48 -9.54 -10.56
C THR A 367 -24.78 -9.56 -9.78
N THR A 368 -25.74 -8.75 -10.25
CA THR A 368 -27.08 -8.66 -9.67
C THR A 368 -28.13 -9.04 -10.70
N ILE A 369 -29.09 -9.86 -10.30
CA ILE A 369 -30.17 -10.41 -11.12
C ILE A 369 -31.51 -10.02 -10.48
N ASP A 370 -32.42 -9.43 -11.25
CA ASP A 370 -33.80 -9.18 -10.84
C ASP A 370 -34.64 -10.45 -11.07
N LEU A 371 -34.87 -11.25 -10.03
CA LEU A 371 -35.62 -12.51 -10.17
C LEU A 371 -37.10 -12.27 -10.43
N ASN A 372 -37.67 -11.17 -9.92
CA ASN A 372 -39.07 -10.82 -10.17
C ASN A 372 -39.33 -10.68 -11.67
N LYS A 373 -38.38 -10.07 -12.38
CA LYS A 373 -38.41 -9.97 -13.84
C LYS A 373 -38.15 -11.31 -14.52
N GLU A 374 -37.09 -12.03 -14.12
CA GLU A 374 -36.64 -13.22 -14.84
C GLU A 374 -37.51 -14.46 -14.62
N LEU A 375 -38.17 -14.57 -13.47
CA LEU A 375 -38.97 -15.72 -13.03
C LEU A 375 -40.48 -15.44 -13.00
N GLN A 376 -40.93 -14.37 -13.66
CA GLN A 376 -42.36 -14.07 -13.75
C GLN A 376 -43.14 -15.24 -14.36
N GLY A 377 -44.07 -15.81 -13.60
CA GLY A 377 -44.89 -16.95 -14.03
C GLY A 377 -44.15 -18.31 -14.01
N VAL A 378 -42.96 -18.38 -13.42
CA VAL A 378 -42.19 -19.63 -13.27
C VAL A 378 -42.39 -20.19 -11.87
N GLU A 379 -42.82 -21.45 -11.78
CA GLU A 379 -42.81 -22.19 -10.51
C GLU A 379 -41.43 -22.82 -10.30
N ALA A 380 -40.75 -22.41 -9.23
CA ALA A 380 -39.46 -22.95 -8.81
C ALA A 380 -39.36 -22.96 -7.28
N SER A 381 -38.80 -24.03 -6.74
CA SER A 381 -38.52 -24.18 -5.29
C SER A 381 -37.05 -23.90 -4.94
N GLU A 382 -36.18 -23.83 -5.93
CA GLU A 382 -34.74 -23.62 -5.77
C GLU A 382 -34.11 -23.01 -7.03
N LEU A 383 -32.94 -22.41 -6.84
CA LEU A 383 -32.04 -21.94 -7.89
C LEU A 383 -30.80 -22.82 -7.90
N LYS A 384 -30.50 -23.46 -9.02
CA LYS A 384 -29.22 -24.16 -9.23
C LYS A 384 -28.25 -23.21 -9.91
N VAL A 385 -27.30 -22.70 -9.13
CA VAL A 385 -26.29 -21.75 -9.58
C VAL A 385 -25.03 -22.49 -9.96
N THR A 386 -24.57 -22.29 -11.19
CA THR A 386 -23.26 -22.73 -11.67
C THR A 386 -22.47 -21.51 -12.12
N ILE A 387 -21.23 -21.37 -11.65
CA ILE A 387 -20.28 -20.40 -12.19
C ILE A 387 -19.18 -21.18 -12.90
N THR A 388 -18.85 -20.73 -14.11
CA THR A 388 -17.86 -21.35 -14.98
C THR A 388 -16.79 -20.31 -15.33
N ASN A 389 -15.54 -20.75 -15.38
CA ASN A 389 -14.43 -19.91 -15.79
C ASN A 389 -14.24 -19.91 -17.32
N ALA A 390 -13.33 -19.09 -17.84
CA ALA A 390 -13.10 -18.95 -19.29
C ALA A 390 -12.66 -20.25 -19.99
N ARG A 391 -12.22 -21.26 -19.24
CA ARG A 391 -11.83 -22.58 -19.75
C ARG A 391 -12.99 -23.60 -19.74
N GLY A 392 -14.19 -23.19 -19.34
CA GLY A 392 -15.34 -24.10 -19.22
C GLY A 392 -15.33 -24.94 -17.93
N ILE A 393 -14.44 -24.64 -16.98
CA ILE A 393 -14.38 -25.37 -15.70
C ILE A 393 -15.41 -24.77 -14.76
N LYS A 394 -16.27 -25.63 -14.18
CA LYS A 394 -17.19 -25.24 -13.12
C LYS A 394 -16.40 -24.95 -11.85
N VAL A 395 -16.55 -23.73 -11.37
CA VAL A 395 -15.80 -23.20 -10.23
C VAL A 395 -16.68 -22.90 -9.02
N VAL A 396 -18.01 -22.89 -9.23
CA VAL A 396 -19.04 -22.92 -8.19
C VAL A 396 -20.17 -23.79 -8.69
N GLU A 397 -20.67 -24.68 -7.83
CA GLU A 397 -21.97 -25.33 -7.96
C GLU A 397 -22.69 -25.17 -6.63
N SER A 398 -23.85 -24.51 -6.64
CA SER A 398 -24.60 -24.18 -5.43
C SER A 398 -26.10 -24.28 -5.68
N THR A 399 -26.83 -24.70 -4.67
CA THR A 399 -28.29 -24.72 -4.68
C THR A 399 -28.80 -23.73 -3.64
N VAL A 400 -29.57 -22.74 -4.09
CA VAL A 400 -30.20 -21.73 -3.23
C VAL A 400 -31.69 -22.06 -3.12
N PRO A 401 -32.21 -22.42 -1.94
CA PRO A 401 -33.63 -22.68 -1.77
C PRO A 401 -34.43 -21.37 -1.91
N LEU A 402 -35.57 -21.45 -2.59
CA LEU A 402 -36.49 -20.33 -2.70
C LEU A 402 -37.51 -20.40 -1.56
N VAL A 403 -37.69 -19.29 -0.86
CA VAL A 403 -38.76 -19.13 0.11
C VAL A 403 -40.01 -18.62 -0.58
N ILE A 404 -41.16 -19.09 -0.13
CA ILE A 404 -42.44 -18.52 -0.52
C ILE A 404 -42.55 -17.17 0.21
N PRO A 405 -42.68 -16.05 -0.51
CA PRO A 405 -42.88 -14.76 0.14
C PRO A 405 -44.27 -14.76 0.80
N ASP A 406 -44.31 -14.41 2.09
CA ASP A 406 -45.54 -14.29 2.89
C ASP A 406 -46.55 -13.30 2.28
#